data_AF-A0A2A5EFJ4-F1
#
_entry.id   AF-A0A2A5EFJ4-F1
#
_cell.length_a   1.000
_cell.length_b   1.000
_cell.length_c   1.000
_cell.angle_alpha   90.00
_cell.angle_beta   90.00
_cell.angle_gamma   90.00
#
_symmetry.space_group_name_H-M   'P 1'
#
loop_
_entity.id
_entity.type
_entity.pdbx_description
1 polymer ?
#
loop_
_entity_poly.entity_id
_entity_poly.type
_entity_poly.pdbx_seq_one_letter_code
_entity_poly.pdbx_strand_id
1 'polypeptide(L)'
;MKYTRIPEDELKELESEFINFLVVNGITADDWVSIKENEPVHANEVINQFSDVVWESILRGTSFLNKVESDVAYYFKCESDEIHLKRILTSEHGMERQQVSKKYAKTREVEIFEMIQNGCTISDGTDYDTLE
;
A
#
# COMPACT_ATOMS: atom_id res chain seq x y z
N MET A 1 15.09 -3.47 1.92
CA MET A 1 13.65 -3.42 2.22
C MET A 1 13.15 -2.08 1.74
N LYS A 2 12.18 -2.08 0.82
CA LYS A 2 11.63 -0.88 0.18
C LYS A 2 10.44 -0.34 0.97
N TYR A 3 9.63 -1.23 1.55
CA TYR A 3 8.44 -0.91 2.33
C TYR A 3 8.59 -1.37 3.78
N THR A 4 7.52 -1.34 4.57
CA THR A 4 7.53 -1.91 5.92
C THR A 4 7.35 -3.41 5.88
N ARG A 5 8.00 -4.13 6.79
CA ARG A 5 7.78 -5.56 6.98
C ARG A 5 6.31 -5.83 7.34
N ILE A 6 5.73 -6.85 6.73
CA ILE A 6 4.38 -7.31 7.07
C ILE A 6 4.39 -7.88 8.50
N PRO A 7 3.45 -7.46 9.37
CA PRO A 7 3.29 -8.00 10.72
C PRO A 7 3.10 -9.52 10.72
N GLU A 8 3.48 -10.19 11.81
CA GLU A 8 3.42 -11.67 11.88
C GLU A 8 1.99 -12.21 11.77
N ASP A 9 1.01 -11.48 12.31
CA ASP A 9 -0.41 -11.78 12.22
C ASP A 9 -0.93 -11.69 10.78
N GLU A 10 -0.62 -10.63 10.04
CA GLU A 10 -0.95 -10.50 8.61
C GLU A 10 -0.19 -11.54 7.76
N LEU A 11 1.07 -11.83 8.11
CA LEU A 11 1.86 -12.83 7.39
C LEU A 11 1.24 -14.24 7.48
N LYS A 12 0.57 -14.56 8.59
CA LYS A 12 -0.17 -15.83 8.75
C LYS A 12 -1.36 -15.90 7.80
N GLU A 13 -2.02 -14.79 7.52
CA GLU A 13 -3.11 -14.74 6.55
C GLU A 13 -2.59 -14.91 5.10
N LEU A 14 -1.32 -14.63 4.88
CA LEU A 14 -0.62 -14.73 3.59
C LEU A 14 0.25 -16.00 3.46
N GLU A 15 -0.03 -17.05 4.23
CA GLU A 15 0.80 -18.27 4.23
C GLU A 15 0.89 -18.92 2.85
N SER A 16 -0.22 -18.96 2.11
CA SER A 16 -0.27 -19.57 0.78
C SER A 16 0.59 -18.80 -0.23
N GLU A 17 0.52 -17.47 -0.19
CA GLU A 17 1.32 -16.55 -0.98
C GLU A 17 2.80 -16.67 -0.61
N PHE A 18 3.10 -16.81 0.68
CA PHE A 18 4.47 -16.98 1.16
C PHE A 18 5.07 -18.30 0.68
N ILE A 19 4.33 -19.41 0.75
CA ILE A 19 4.78 -20.71 0.22
C ILE A 19 5.07 -20.60 -1.29
N ASN A 20 4.17 -19.98 -2.05
CA ASN A 20 4.38 -19.75 -3.48
C ASN A 20 5.63 -18.89 -3.75
N PHE A 21 5.85 -17.85 -2.93
CA PHE A 21 7.05 -17.03 -3.01
C PHE A 21 8.32 -17.85 -2.76
N LEU A 22 8.34 -18.71 -1.72
CA LEU A 22 9.49 -19.58 -1.45
C LEU A 22 9.78 -20.51 -2.65
N VAL A 23 8.75 -21.13 -3.22
CA VAL A 23 8.88 -22.02 -4.39
C VAL A 23 9.46 -21.28 -5.59
N VAL A 24 8.97 -20.07 -5.90
CA VAL A 24 9.48 -19.24 -7.00
C VAL A 24 10.94 -18.85 -6.79
N ASN A 25 11.37 -18.67 -5.53
CA ASN A 25 12.76 -18.39 -5.15
C ASN A 25 13.61 -19.66 -5.00
N GLY A 26 13.07 -20.84 -5.31
CA GLY A 26 13.80 -22.11 -5.24
C GLY A 26 14.08 -22.59 -3.81
N ILE A 27 13.36 -22.08 -2.82
CA ILE A 27 13.48 -22.49 -1.42
C ILE A 27 12.43 -23.57 -1.15
N THR A 28 12.90 -24.79 -0.84
CA THR A 28 12.00 -25.88 -0.45
C THR A 28 11.56 -25.76 1.01
N ALA A 29 10.62 -26.60 1.44
CA ALA A 29 10.17 -26.62 2.83
C ALA A 29 11.33 -26.97 3.79
N ASP A 30 12.17 -27.93 3.41
CA ASP A 30 13.34 -28.37 4.20
C ASP A 30 14.41 -27.28 4.27
N ASP A 31 14.63 -26.56 3.17
CA ASP A 31 15.52 -25.39 3.15
C ASP A 31 15.00 -24.31 4.09
N TRP A 32 13.70 -24.01 4.05
CA TRP A 32 13.11 -22.99 4.92
C TRP A 32 13.21 -23.33 6.41
N VAL A 33 13.00 -24.60 6.77
CA VAL A 33 13.22 -25.08 8.15
C VAL A 33 14.68 -24.87 8.55
N SER A 34 15.62 -25.28 7.68
CA SER A 34 17.05 -25.15 7.93
C SER A 34 17.52 -23.69 8.04
N ILE A 35 17.00 -22.80 7.19
CA ILE A 35 17.30 -21.37 7.18
C ILE A 35 16.81 -20.71 8.48
N LYS A 36 15.60 -21.05 8.95
CA LYS A 36 15.07 -20.50 10.21
C LYS A 36 15.92 -20.89 11.42
N GLU A 37 16.44 -22.11 11.45
CA GLU A 37 17.22 -22.62 12.58
C GLU A 37 18.67 -22.14 12.56
N ASN A 38 19.32 -22.18 11.39
CA ASN A 38 20.76 -22.01 11.27
C ASN A 38 21.16 -20.61 10.78
N GLU A 39 20.26 -19.91 10.08
CA GLU A 39 20.54 -18.65 9.39
C GLU A 39 19.45 -17.58 9.67
N PRO A 40 19.24 -17.18 10.94
CA PRO A 40 18.14 -16.29 11.32
C PRO A 40 18.21 -14.91 10.65
N VAL A 41 19.40 -14.43 10.27
CA VAL A 41 19.55 -13.21 9.48
C VAL A 41 18.98 -13.40 8.07
N HIS A 42 19.30 -14.52 7.43
CA HIS A 42 18.79 -14.85 6.10
C HIS A 42 17.28 -15.08 6.11
N ALA A 43 16.75 -15.77 7.14
CA ALA A 43 15.30 -15.94 7.31
C ALA A 43 14.56 -14.59 7.37
N ASN A 44 15.14 -13.61 8.07
CA ASN A 44 14.58 -12.26 8.12
C ASN A 44 14.64 -11.53 6.78
N GLU A 45 15.71 -11.72 6.00
CA GLU A 45 15.82 -11.14 4.66
C GLU A 45 14.77 -11.72 3.70
N VAL A 46 14.53 -13.03 3.73
CA VAL A 46 13.48 -13.68 2.93
C VAL A 46 12.11 -13.10 3.24
N ILE A 47 11.79 -12.91 4.53
CA ILE A 47 10.51 -12.31 4.96
C ILE A 47 10.41 -10.83 4.54
N ASN A 48 11.52 -10.08 4.60
CA ASN A 48 11.55 -8.69 4.14
C ASN A 48 11.32 -8.60 2.62
N GLN A 49 11.92 -9.50 1.84
CA GLN A 49 11.72 -9.56 0.38
C GLN A 49 10.28 -9.93 0.04
N PHE A 50 9.69 -10.90 0.75
CA PHE A 50 8.28 -11.23 0.59
C PHE A 50 7.37 -10.04 0.93
N SER A 51 7.68 -9.33 2.02
CA SER A 51 6.93 -8.12 2.41
C SER A 51 6.97 -7.07 1.30
N ASP A 52 8.15 -6.85 0.69
CA ASP A 52 8.29 -5.93 -0.44
C ASP A 52 7.40 -6.37 -1.63
N VAL A 53 7.37 -7.67 -1.97
CA VAL A 53 6.52 -8.21 -3.06
C VAL A 53 5.03 -8.02 -2.79
N VAL A 54 4.58 -8.26 -1.56
CA VAL A 54 3.17 -8.05 -1.17
C VAL A 54 2.79 -6.59 -1.33
N TRP A 55 3.61 -5.66 -0.82
CA TRP A 55 3.37 -4.22 -0.99
C TRP A 55 3.35 -3.80 -2.46
N GLU A 56 4.31 -4.23 -3.28
CA GLU A 56 4.29 -3.95 -4.72
C GLU A 56 2.99 -4.42 -5.39
N SER A 57 2.47 -5.58 -4.98
CA SER A 57 1.20 -6.10 -5.50
C SER A 57 0.02 -5.21 -5.13
N ILE A 58 -0.09 -4.84 -3.85
CA ILE A 58 -1.15 -3.98 -3.33
C ILE A 58 -1.10 -2.60 -4.02
N LEU A 59 0.06 -1.95 -4.00
CA LEU A 59 0.24 -0.58 -4.49
C LEU A 59 0.02 -0.47 -6.01
N ARG A 60 0.39 -1.50 -6.78
CA ARG A 60 0.08 -1.58 -8.22
C ARG A 60 -1.42 -1.70 -8.48
N GLY A 61 -2.15 -2.40 -7.61
CA GLY A 61 -3.61 -2.56 -7.71
C GLY A 61 -4.40 -1.35 -7.21
N THR A 62 -3.85 -0.56 -6.29
CA THR A 62 -4.50 0.61 -5.70
C THR A 62 -4.75 1.69 -6.74
N SER A 63 -6.01 1.97 -7.08
CA SER A 63 -6.38 3.06 -8.00
C SER A 63 -6.93 4.29 -7.28
N PHE A 64 -7.49 4.11 -6.08
CA PHE A 64 -8.08 5.17 -5.30
C PHE A 64 -7.65 5.10 -3.84
N LEU A 65 -7.50 6.28 -3.25
CA LEU A 65 -7.28 6.45 -1.82
C LEU A 65 -8.25 7.51 -1.30
N ASN A 66 -8.56 7.47 0.00
CA ASN A 66 -9.23 8.57 0.67
C ASN A 66 -8.61 8.83 2.05
N LYS A 67 -8.82 10.03 2.56
CA LYS A 67 -8.52 10.41 3.94
C LYS A 67 -9.64 11.32 4.41
N VAL A 68 -10.35 10.90 5.45
CA VAL A 68 -11.46 11.67 6.01
C VAL A 68 -11.07 12.14 7.40
N GLU A 69 -11.07 13.45 7.59
CA GLU A 69 -10.88 14.14 8.86
C GLU A 69 -12.20 14.80 9.27
N SER A 70 -12.23 15.50 10.41
CA SER A 70 -13.49 16.00 10.99
C SER A 70 -14.24 17.03 10.12
N ASP A 71 -13.50 17.91 9.47
CA ASP A 71 -14.01 19.01 8.64
C ASP A 71 -13.56 18.90 7.18
N VAL A 72 -12.57 18.06 6.88
CA VAL A 72 -12.00 17.92 5.54
C VAL A 72 -11.94 16.47 5.09
N ALA A 73 -12.38 16.23 3.85
CA ALA A 73 -12.22 14.95 3.19
C ALA A 73 -11.34 15.11 1.94
N TYR A 74 -10.42 14.17 1.76
CA TYR A 74 -9.52 14.07 0.62
C TYR A 74 -9.81 12.77 -0.12
N TYR A 75 -10.03 12.87 -1.42
CA TYR A 75 -10.23 11.73 -2.30
C TYR A 75 -9.21 11.79 -3.41
N PHE A 76 -8.47 10.70 -3.60
CA PHE A 76 -7.38 10.63 -4.56
C PHE A 76 -7.65 9.57 -5.61
N LYS A 77 -7.41 9.91 -6.87
CA LYS A 77 -7.31 8.97 -7.99
C LYS A 77 -5.86 8.88 -8.42
N CYS A 78 -5.29 7.68 -8.36
CA CYS A 78 -3.89 7.38 -8.61
C CYS A 78 -3.73 6.79 -10.02
N GLU A 79 -3.49 7.64 -11.01
CA GLU A 79 -3.20 7.23 -12.38
C GLU A 79 -1.73 6.78 -12.51
N SER A 80 -1.27 6.42 -13.71
CA SER A 80 0.12 5.96 -13.90
C SER A 80 1.17 7.03 -13.60
N ASP A 81 0.95 8.26 -14.07
CA ASP A 81 1.95 9.33 -14.06
C ASP A 81 1.61 10.52 -13.14
N GLU A 82 0.35 10.63 -12.75
CA GLU A 82 -0.14 11.71 -11.90
C GLU A 82 -1.21 11.23 -10.91
N ILE A 83 -1.42 12.05 -9.88
CA ILE A 83 -2.44 11.85 -8.87
C ILE A 83 -3.41 13.03 -8.90
N HIS A 84 -4.70 12.74 -8.87
CA HIS A 84 -5.76 13.74 -8.82
C HIS A 84 -6.42 13.75 -7.45
N LEU A 85 -6.46 14.91 -6.81
CA LEU A 85 -7.15 15.14 -5.53
C LEU A 85 -8.47 15.86 -5.78
N LYS A 86 -9.55 15.34 -5.19
CA LYS A 86 -10.77 16.09 -4.87
C LYS A 86 -10.82 16.30 -3.35
N ARG A 87 -10.82 17.55 -2.92
CA ARG A 87 -10.93 17.93 -1.50
C ARG A 87 -12.27 18.59 -1.24
N ILE A 88 -12.91 18.21 -0.13
CA ILE A 88 -14.11 18.84 0.40
C ILE A 88 -13.79 19.38 1.79
N LEU A 89 -14.02 20.67 2.02
CA LEU A 89 -13.94 21.30 3.32
C LEU A 89 -15.35 21.70 3.75
N THR A 90 -15.77 21.26 4.93
CA THR A 90 -17.08 21.58 5.53
C THR A 90 -16.84 22.51 6.71
N SER A 91 -17.40 23.71 6.64
CA SER A 91 -17.33 24.72 7.70
C SER A 91 -18.71 25.26 8.04
N GLU A 92 -18.81 26.06 9.11
CA GLU A 92 -20.03 26.79 9.45
C GLU A 92 -20.53 27.71 8.33
N HIS A 93 -19.62 28.14 7.43
CA HIS A 93 -19.92 29.04 6.31
C HIS A 93 -20.30 28.30 5.03
N GLY A 94 -20.35 26.95 5.07
CA GLY A 94 -20.71 26.11 3.93
C GLY A 94 -19.60 25.13 3.53
N MET A 95 -19.80 24.52 2.37
CA MET A 95 -18.92 23.50 1.80
C MET A 95 -18.07 24.09 0.67
N GLU A 96 -16.75 23.95 0.76
CA GLU A 96 -15.80 24.32 -0.28
C GLU A 96 -15.23 23.08 -0.95
N ARG A 97 -15.15 23.11 -2.28
CA ARG A 97 -14.59 22.02 -3.09
C ARG A 97 -13.37 22.51 -3.84
N GLN A 98 -12.32 21.70 -3.83
CA GLN A 98 -11.10 21.95 -4.58
C GLN A 98 -10.69 20.70 -5.35
N GLN A 99 -10.22 20.90 -6.58
CA GLN A 99 -9.61 19.84 -7.38
C GLN A 99 -8.22 20.26 -7.82
N VAL A 100 -7.23 19.39 -7.64
CA VAL A 100 -5.85 19.61 -8.08
C VAL A 100 -5.25 18.30 -8.58
N SER A 101 -4.32 18.37 -9.52
CA SER A 101 -3.49 17.22 -9.88
C SER A 101 -2.02 17.58 -9.80
N LYS A 102 -1.19 16.57 -9.57
CA LYS A 102 0.26 16.69 -9.66
C LYS A 102 0.86 15.42 -10.24
N LYS A 103 1.97 15.56 -10.96
CA LYS A 103 2.81 14.43 -11.33
C LYS A 103 3.51 13.85 -10.10
N TYR A 104 3.81 12.57 -10.14
CA TYR A 104 4.66 11.95 -9.13
C TYR A 104 6.10 12.50 -9.23
N ALA A 105 6.69 12.78 -8.08
CA ALA A 105 8.10 13.12 -7.91
C ALA A 105 8.97 11.87 -7.67
N LYS A 106 8.38 10.78 -7.16
CA LYS A 106 9.00 9.45 -7.02
C LYS A 106 8.26 8.43 -7.89
N THR A 107 8.59 7.15 -7.77
CA THR A 107 7.72 6.11 -8.36
C THR A 107 6.35 6.16 -7.71
N ARG A 108 5.31 5.94 -8.49
CA ARG A 108 3.90 5.95 -8.07
C ARG A 108 3.67 5.16 -6.78
N GLU A 109 4.18 3.94 -6.72
CA GLU A 109 4.00 3.02 -5.59
C GLU A 109 4.62 3.58 -4.30
N VAL A 110 5.75 4.28 -4.40
CA VAL A 110 6.40 4.88 -3.22
C VAL A 110 5.58 6.04 -2.68
N GLU A 111 5.02 6.90 -3.54
CA GLU A 111 4.14 7.98 -3.06
C GLU A 111 2.82 7.45 -2.51
N ILE A 112 2.20 6.45 -3.14
CA ILE A 112 0.98 5.82 -2.61
C ILE A 112 1.25 5.20 -1.24
N PHE A 113 2.39 4.51 -1.06
CA PHE A 113 2.78 3.97 0.22
C PHE A 113 2.97 5.06 1.28
N GLU A 114 3.66 6.15 0.94
CA GLU A 114 3.81 7.31 1.83
C GLU A 114 2.46 7.93 2.20
N MET A 115 1.49 7.97 1.28
CA MET A 115 0.13 8.44 1.58
C MET A 115 -0.60 7.53 2.58
N ILE A 116 -0.46 6.21 2.43
CA ILE A 116 -1.02 5.24 3.39
C ILE A 116 -0.38 5.43 4.78
N GLN A 117 0.94 5.60 4.84
CA GLN A 117 1.64 5.89 6.09
C GLN A 117 1.18 7.21 6.74
N ASN A 118 0.69 8.16 5.94
CA ASN A 118 0.11 9.43 6.40
C ASN A 118 -1.41 9.36 6.68
N GLY A 119 -1.97 8.15 6.76
CA GLY A 119 -3.35 7.90 7.17
C GLY A 119 -4.37 7.87 6.04
N CYS A 120 -3.93 7.76 4.78
CA CYS A 120 -4.85 7.45 3.68
C CYS A 120 -5.23 5.97 3.70
N THR A 121 -6.48 5.68 3.36
CA THR A 121 -7.02 4.33 3.22
C THR A 121 -7.27 4.02 1.75
N ILE A 122 -7.05 2.76 1.35
CA ILE A 122 -7.39 2.27 0.00
C ILE A 122 -8.90 2.24 -0.15
N SER A 123 -9.42 2.79 -1.25
CA SER A 123 -10.85 2.83 -1.55
C SER A 123 -11.16 2.22 -2.92
N ASP A 124 -12.44 1.96 -3.16
CA ASP A 124 -12.95 1.41 -4.42
C ASP A 124 -13.25 2.49 -5.49
N GLY A 125 -13.13 3.76 -5.13
CA GLY A 125 -13.40 4.91 -6.01
C GLY A 125 -14.84 5.43 -5.97
N THR A 126 -15.78 4.74 -5.31
CA THR A 126 -17.20 5.12 -5.30
C THR A 126 -17.41 6.56 -4.81
N ASP A 127 -16.77 6.93 -3.71
CA ASP A 127 -16.87 8.30 -3.17
C ASP A 127 -16.16 9.33 -4.06
N TYR A 128 -15.09 8.95 -4.75
CA TYR A 128 -14.37 9.86 -5.64
C TYR A 128 -15.24 10.23 -6.86
N ASP A 129 -15.93 9.24 -7.42
CA ASP A 129 -16.74 9.38 -8.63
C ASP A 129 -18.08 10.08 -8.36
N THR A 130 -18.66 9.92 -7.17
CA THR A 130 -19.90 10.64 -6.80
C THR A 130 -19.72 12.15 -6.64
N LEU A 131 -18.47 12.62 -6.54
CA LEU A 131 -18.10 14.04 -6.39
C LEU A 131 -17.88 14.74 -7.75
N GLU A 132 -18.70 14.44 -8.74
CA GLU A 132 -18.74 15.18 -10.02
C GLU A 132 -19.30 16.60 -9.88
#